data_AF-J9CCA1-F1
#
_entry.id   AF-J9CCA1-F1
#
_cell.length_a   1.000
_cell.length_b   1.000
_cell.length_c   1.000
_cell.angle_alpha   90.00
_cell.angle_beta   90.00
_cell.angle_gamma   90.00
#
_symmetry.space_group_name_H-M   'P 1'
#
loop_
_entity.id
_entity.type
_entity.pdbx_description
1 polymer ?
#
loop_
_entity_poly.entity_id
_entity_poly.type
_entity_poly.pdbx_seq_one_letter_code
_entity_poly.pdbx_strand_id
1 'polypeptide(L)'
;MNKYKLVSLVLTVALLATLVRLVFQLEAQPDAQPINRAEVVFQNILARKSVRSFTDEPVRRSQLDTLLRAAMAAPTGRDMRPWKFIVLDERATMDTLAAQLPYAQMLKEAPAAI
;
A
#
# COMPACT_ATOMS: atom_id res chain seq x y z
N MET A 1 -55.72 -11.77 -26.92
CA MET A 1 -54.65 -12.39 -26.11
C MET A 1 -54.94 -12.13 -24.64
N ASN A 2 -54.94 -13.15 -23.78
CA ASN A 2 -55.38 -13.00 -22.38
C ASN A 2 -54.41 -12.10 -21.60
N LYS A 3 -54.91 -11.19 -20.74
CA LYS A 3 -54.09 -10.17 -20.03
C LYS A 3 -52.91 -10.80 -19.27
N TYR A 4 -53.12 -12.00 -18.71
CA TYR A 4 -52.10 -12.79 -18.02
C TYR A 4 -50.97 -13.28 -18.93
N LYS A 5 -51.25 -13.59 -20.21
CA LYS A 5 -50.23 -14.00 -21.18
C LYS A 5 -49.33 -12.82 -21.58
N LEU A 6 -49.89 -11.61 -21.68
CA LEU A 6 -49.12 -10.40 -21.95
C LEU A 6 -48.19 -10.05 -20.77
N VAL A 7 -48.70 -10.11 -19.54
CA VAL A 7 -47.89 -9.86 -18.33
C VAL A 7 -46.78 -10.90 -18.19
N SER A 8 -47.09 -12.18 -18.40
CA SER A 8 -46.09 -13.25 -18.35
C SER A 8 -44.99 -13.04 -19.38
N LEU A 9 -45.32 -12.63 -20.61
CA LEU A 9 -44.35 -12.38 -21.68
C LEU A 9 -43.40 -11.23 -21.35
N VAL A 10 -43.93 -10.14 -20.78
CA VAL A 10 -43.13 -8.99 -20.37
C VAL A 10 -42.15 -9.39 -19.25
N LEU A 11 -42.60 -10.19 -18.28
CA LEU A 11 -41.75 -10.67 -17.19
C LEU A 11 -40.64 -11.61 -17.68
N THR A 12 -40.90 -12.51 -18.62
CA THR A 12 -39.85 -13.37 -19.19
C THR A 12 -38.82 -12.57 -19.98
N VAL A 13 -39.24 -11.59 -20.78
CA VAL A 13 -38.31 -10.73 -21.53
C VAL A 13 -37.47 -9.88 -20.57
N ALA A 14 -38.08 -9.31 -19.52
CA ALA A 14 -37.35 -8.57 -18.50
C ALA A 14 -36.34 -9.46 -17.76
N LEU A 15 -36.74 -10.67 -17.37
CA LEU A 15 -35.87 -11.64 -16.71
C LEU A 15 -34.69 -12.03 -17.62
N LEU A 16 -34.96 -12.34 -18.88
CA LEU A 16 -33.92 -12.65 -19.87
C LEU A 16 -32.95 -11.47 -20.06
N ALA A 17 -33.46 -10.24 -20.18
CA ALA A 17 -32.61 -9.05 -20.29
C ALA A 17 -31.74 -8.86 -19.05
N THR A 18 -32.27 -9.10 -17.84
CA THR A 18 -31.47 -9.03 -16.61
C THR A 18 -30.43 -10.14 -16.50
N LEU A 19 -30.75 -11.36 -16.92
CA LEU A 19 -29.82 -12.49 -16.92
C LEU A 19 -28.69 -12.26 -17.93
N VAL A 20 -29.01 -11.78 -19.13
CA VAL A 20 -28.02 -11.41 -20.15
C VAL A 20 -27.12 -10.30 -19.62
N ARG A 21 -27.69 -9.26 -19.00
CA ARG A 21 -26.90 -8.17 -18.39
C ARG A 21 -25.99 -8.68 -17.27
N LEU A 22 -26.45 -9.62 -16.45
CA LEU A 22 -25.67 -10.24 -15.38
C LEU A 22 -24.49 -11.06 -15.94
N VAL A 23 -24.73 -11.85 -16.99
CA VAL A 23 -23.68 -12.64 -17.67
C VAL A 23 -22.61 -11.71 -18.25
N PHE A 24 -23.01 -10.66 -18.97
CA PHE A 24 -22.06 -9.68 -19.49
C PHE A 24 -21.27 -8.96 -18.39
N GLN A 25 -21.87 -8.73 -17.22
CA GLN A 25 -21.19 -8.11 -16.09
C GLN A 25 -20.18 -9.05 -15.40
N LEU A 26 -20.42 -10.36 -15.44
CA LEU A 26 -19.48 -11.38 -14.97
C LEU A 26 -18.29 -11.55 -15.92
N GLU A 27 -18.53 -11.49 -17.24
CA GLU A 27 -17.47 -11.56 -18.26
C GLU A 27 -16.66 -10.26 -18.36
N ALA A 28 -17.29 -9.11 -18.11
CA ALA A 28 -16.64 -7.80 -18.19
C ALA A 28 -15.82 -7.44 -16.95
N GLN A 29 -15.74 -8.32 -15.94
CA GLN A 29 -14.76 -8.16 -14.88
C GLN A 29 -13.40 -8.47 -15.50
N PRO A 30 -12.51 -7.47 -15.70
CA PRO A 30 -11.19 -7.76 -16.23
C PRO A 30 -10.54 -8.77 -15.28
N ASP A 31 -9.79 -9.72 -15.83
CA ASP A 31 -8.94 -10.67 -15.09
C ASP A 31 -7.91 -9.91 -14.24
N ALA A 32 -8.37 -9.26 -13.18
CA ALA A 32 -7.52 -8.79 -12.11
C ALA A 32 -7.12 -10.05 -11.36
N GLN A 33 -6.05 -10.69 -11.85
CA GLN A 33 -5.37 -11.76 -11.15
C GLN A 33 -5.24 -11.34 -9.68
N PRO A 34 -5.79 -12.11 -8.72
CA PRO A 34 -5.77 -11.69 -7.33
C PRO A 34 -4.31 -11.48 -6.93
N ILE A 35 -3.99 -10.28 -6.43
CA ILE A 35 -2.63 -9.95 -6.00
C ILE A 35 -2.20 -11.00 -4.98
N ASN A 36 -1.21 -11.82 -5.35
CA ASN A 36 -0.63 -12.78 -4.43
C ASN A 36 0.20 -12.00 -3.40
N ARG A 37 -0.41 -11.71 -2.25
CA ARG A 37 0.19 -10.91 -1.17
C ARG A 37 1.48 -11.54 -0.63
N ALA A 38 1.53 -12.86 -0.53
CA ALA A 38 2.72 -13.57 -0.07
C ALA A 38 3.89 -13.34 -1.04
N GLU A 39 3.63 -13.41 -2.34
CA GLU A 39 4.63 -13.15 -3.37
C GLU A 39 5.13 -11.71 -3.32
N VAL A 40 4.22 -10.73 -3.20
CA VAL A 40 4.60 -9.30 -3.09
C VAL A 40 5.51 -9.06 -1.89
N VAL A 41 5.18 -9.63 -0.73
CA VAL A 41 6.00 -9.50 0.49
C VAL A 41 7.35 -10.19 0.29
N PHE A 42 7.36 -11.40 -0.26
CA PHE A 42 8.59 -12.17 -0.47
C PHE A 42 9.54 -11.45 -1.43
N GLN A 43 9.04 -10.96 -2.56
CA GLN A 43 9.85 -10.19 -3.52
C GLN A 43 10.35 -8.87 -2.94
N ASN A 44 9.55 -8.18 -2.12
CA ASN A 44 10.00 -6.95 -1.46
C ASN A 44 11.20 -7.20 -0.53
N ILE A 45 11.17 -8.30 0.23
CA ILE A 45 12.28 -8.70 1.11
C ILE A 45 13.54 -9.00 0.29
N LEU A 46 13.41 -9.79 -0.79
CA LEU A 46 14.55 -10.19 -1.63
C LEU A 46 15.14 -9.03 -2.43
N ALA A 47 14.32 -8.09 -2.88
CA ALA A 47 14.76 -6.93 -3.67
C ALA A 47 15.39 -5.81 -2.82
N ARG A 48 15.29 -5.87 -1.48
CA ARG A 48 15.77 -4.80 -0.59
C ARG A 48 17.29 -4.60 -0.71
N LYS A 49 17.69 -3.36 -0.95
CA LYS A 49 19.07 -2.88 -0.97
C LYS A 49 19.24 -1.63 -0.11
N SER A 50 20.44 -1.36 0.38
CA SER A 50 20.74 -0.10 1.09
C SER A 50 20.91 1.02 0.06
N VAL A 51 19.99 1.98 0.04
CA VAL A 51 20.04 3.18 -0.79
C VAL A 51 20.74 4.29 0.00
N ARG A 52 21.65 5.03 -0.64
CA ARG A 52 22.47 6.09 -0.01
C ARG A 52 22.58 7.38 -0.83
N SER A 53 21.72 7.52 -1.84
CA SER A 53 21.53 8.76 -2.59
C SER A 53 20.04 8.87 -2.88
N PHE A 54 19.50 10.07 -2.68
CA PHE A 54 18.05 10.31 -2.65
C PHE A 54 17.69 11.50 -3.53
N THR A 55 16.46 11.47 -4.05
CA THR A 55 15.85 12.65 -4.67
C THR A 55 15.40 13.63 -3.59
N ASP A 56 15.04 14.84 -4.02
CA ASP A 56 14.43 15.88 -3.19
C ASP A 56 12.92 15.66 -2.96
N GLU A 57 12.37 14.52 -3.39
CA GLU A 57 10.96 14.20 -3.20
C GLU A 57 10.63 14.07 -1.69
N PRO A 58 9.65 14.86 -1.18
CA PRO A 58 9.33 14.83 0.24
C PRO A 58 8.62 13.52 0.61
N VAL A 59 8.98 12.97 1.78
CA VAL A 59 8.28 11.82 2.36
C VAL A 59 7.06 12.32 3.12
N ARG A 60 5.87 11.83 2.78
CA ARG A 60 4.63 12.21 3.48
C ARG A 60 4.63 11.66 4.90
N ARG A 61 4.05 12.42 5.83
CA ARG A 61 3.93 11.99 7.23
C ARG A 61 3.26 10.62 7.39
N SER A 62 2.24 10.34 6.59
CA SER A 62 1.53 9.06 6.60
C SER A 62 2.41 7.87 6.19
N GLN A 63 3.44 8.08 5.36
CA GLN A 63 4.42 7.05 5.01
C GLN A 63 5.33 6.75 6.20
N LEU A 64 5.82 7.79 6.89
CA LEU A 64 6.60 7.64 8.12
C LEU A 64 5.81 6.92 9.21
N ASP A 65 4.54 7.29 9.41
CA ASP A 65 3.65 6.63 10.37
C ASP A 65 3.46 5.14 10.03
N THR A 66 3.35 4.81 8.74
CA THR A 66 3.26 3.41 8.29
C THR A 66 4.53 2.63 8.61
N LEU A 67 5.70 3.23 8.39
CA LEU A 67 7.00 2.62 8.72
C LEU A 67 7.14 2.39 10.23
N LEU A 68 6.77 3.38 11.05
CA LEU A 68 6.81 3.27 12.50
C LEU A 68 5.84 2.20 13.01
N ARG A 69 4.63 2.11 12.46
CA ARG A 69 3.68 1.04 12.80
C ARG A 69 4.24 -0.33 12.46
N ALA A 70 4.90 -0.48 11.31
CA ALA A 70 5.57 -1.72 10.95
C ALA A 70 6.71 -2.07 11.91
N ALA A 71 7.53 -1.08 12.29
CA ALA A 71 8.62 -1.27 13.26
C ALA A 71 8.09 -1.68 14.64
N MET A 72 7.01 -1.05 15.12
CA MET A 72 6.37 -1.37 16.40
C MET A 72 5.59 -2.70 16.39
N ALA A 73 5.36 -3.30 15.23
CA ALA A 73 4.78 -4.63 15.10
C ALA A 73 5.82 -5.76 15.25
N ALA A 74 7.11 -5.41 15.37
CA ALA A 74 8.17 -6.40 15.60
C ALA A 74 7.99 -7.12 16.94
N PRO A 75 8.30 -8.43 17.02
CA PRO A 75 8.24 -9.16 18.28
C PRO A 75 9.27 -8.61 19.28
N THR A 76 8.93 -8.62 20.57
CA THR A 76 9.87 -8.25 21.63
C THR A 76 9.88 -9.26 22.75
N GLY A 77 11.05 -9.43 23.38
CA GLY A 77 11.17 -10.26 24.57
C GLY A 77 10.25 -9.76 25.66
N ARG A 78 9.41 -10.65 26.20
CA ARG A 78 8.45 -10.36 27.27
C ARG A 78 7.51 -9.18 26.96
N ASP A 79 7.23 -8.93 25.68
CA ASP A 79 6.39 -7.80 25.23
C ASP A 79 6.82 -6.43 25.78
N MET A 80 8.12 -6.25 26.05
CA MET A 80 8.64 -5.02 26.67
C MET A 80 8.53 -3.78 25.77
N ARG A 81 8.46 -3.97 24.45
CA ARG A 81 8.36 -2.89 23.45
C ARG A 81 9.32 -1.71 23.74
N PRO A 82 10.63 -1.98 23.95
CA PRO A 82 11.56 -0.97 24.48
C PRO A 82 11.99 0.08 23.45
N TRP A 83 11.56 -0.05 22.20
CA TRP A 83 11.95 0.83 21.11
C TRP A 83 11.57 2.29 21.40
N LYS A 84 12.47 3.19 21.00
CA LYS A 84 12.25 4.63 20.92
C LYS A 84 12.68 5.05 19.53
N PHE A 85 11.79 5.72 18.82
CA PHE A 85 12.05 6.23 17.47
C PHE A 85 12.03 7.75 17.51
N ILE A 86 12.98 8.39 16.83
CA ILE A 86 13.04 9.85 16.69
C ILE A 86 12.93 10.15 15.20
N VAL A 87 11.83 10.75 14.79
CA VAL A 87 11.65 11.16 13.40
C VAL A 87 12.28 12.52 13.21
N LEU A 88 13.20 12.62 12.24
CA LEU A 88 13.87 13.86 11.85
C LEU A 88 13.44 14.22 10.43
N ASP A 89 12.78 15.37 10.26
CA ASP A 89 12.41 15.96 8.97
C ASP A 89 12.96 17.41 8.83
N GLU A 90 13.70 17.90 9.83
CA GLU A 90 14.37 19.19 9.79
C GLU A 90 15.74 19.12 9.11
N ARG A 91 15.92 19.89 8.03
CA ARG A 91 17.18 19.89 7.26
C ARG A 91 18.40 20.24 8.11
N ALA A 92 18.32 21.29 8.94
CA ALA A 92 19.44 21.77 9.76
C ALA A 92 19.95 20.70 10.75
N THR A 93 19.03 19.95 11.36
CA THR A 93 19.36 18.86 12.28
C THR A 93 20.06 17.71 11.55
N MET A 94 19.55 17.33 10.36
CA MET A 94 20.18 16.29 9.54
C MET A 94 21.57 16.70 9.02
N ASP A 95 21.78 17.97 8.63
CA ASP A 95 23.08 18.47 8.18
C ASP A 95 24.11 18.46 9.32
N THR A 96 23.67 18.82 10.52
CA THR A 96 24.50 18.75 11.74
C THR A 96 24.94 17.31 12.01
N LEU A 97 24.03 16.35 11.92
CA LEU A 97 24.34 14.93 12.09
C LEU A 97 25.27 14.42 10.98
N ALA A 98 25.03 14.80 9.72
CA ALA A 98 25.88 14.42 8.60
C ALA A 98 27.32 14.91 8.76
N ALA A 99 27.53 16.10 9.34
CA ALA A 99 28.86 16.63 9.60
C ALA A 99 29.62 15.85 10.69
N GLN A 100 28.90 15.24 11.64
CA GLN A 100 29.48 14.53 12.78
C GLN A 100 29.59 13.01 12.57
N LEU A 101 28.81 12.44 11.64
CA LEU A 101 28.74 11.00 11.39
C LEU A 101 29.49 10.64 10.10
N PRO A 102 30.67 10.00 10.17
CA PRO A 102 31.54 9.80 9.00
C PRO A 102 30.91 8.95 7.90
N TYR A 103 29.99 8.06 8.25
CA TYR A 103 29.35 7.12 7.32
C TYR A 103 27.88 7.44 7.00
N ALA A 104 27.37 8.59 7.48
CA ALA A 104 25.98 9.01 7.28
C ALA A 104 25.86 10.25 6.36
N GLN A 105 26.78 10.43 5.42
CA GLN A 105 26.80 11.59 4.52
C GLN A 105 25.53 11.74 3.66
N MET A 106 24.80 10.64 3.43
CA MET A 106 23.52 10.66 2.70
C MET A 106 22.43 11.48 3.41
N LEU A 107 22.60 11.79 4.71
CA LEU A 107 21.68 12.66 5.44
C LEU A 107 21.58 14.08 4.84
N LYS A 108 22.60 14.52 4.09
CA LYS A 108 22.55 15.80 3.36
C LYS A 108 21.48 15.82 2.26
N GLU A 109 21.18 14.66 1.70
CA GLU A 109 20.19 14.48 0.62
C GLU A 109 18.86 13.94 1.15
N ALA A 110 18.89 13.08 2.17
CA ALA A 110 17.70 12.40 2.65
C ALA A 110 16.63 13.40 3.13
N PRO A 111 15.35 13.23 2.72
CA PRO A 111 14.26 14.12 3.13
C PRO A 111 13.76 13.86 4.57
N ALA A 112 14.02 12.67 5.12
CA ALA A 112 13.70 12.32 6.50
C ALA A 112 14.60 11.17 7.01
N ALA A 113 14.73 11.05 8.34
CA ALA A 113 15.40 9.96 9.04
C ALA A 113 14.58 9.48 10.25
N ILE A 114 14.77 8.21 10.65
CA ILE A 114 14.17 7.56 11.85
C ILE A 114 15.29 6.94 12.68
#